data_AF-A0A0U3HWJ7-F1
#
_entry.id   AF-A0A0U3HWJ7-F1
#
_cell.length_a   1.000
_cell.length_b   1.000
_cell.length_c   1.000
_cell.angle_alpha   90.00
_cell.angle_beta   90.00
_cell.angle_gamma   90.00
#
_symmetry.space_group_name_H-M   'P 1'
#
loop_
_entity.id
_entity.type
_entity.pdbx_description
1 polymer ?
#
loop_
_entity_poly.entity_id
_entity_poly.type
_entity_poly.pdbx_seq_one_letter_code
_entity_poly.pdbx_strand_id
1 'polypeptide(L)'
;MRLAVRLARHHDTEADLQAAMASRTTIDLAVGIVMGQNRCTQEKTFEILRAASSHRNVKLRELVADLVAQVGKGPASTHFEA
;
A
#
# COMPACT_ATOMS: atom_id res chain seq x y z
N MET A 1 -4.10 10.83 35.49
CA MET A 1 -4.04 9.94 34.29
C MET A 1 -4.53 10.57 32.98
N ARG A 2 -4.92 11.86 32.90
CA ARG A 2 -5.49 12.44 31.66
C ARG A 2 -4.45 12.78 30.57
N LEU A 3 -3.21 13.07 30.98
CA LEU A 3 -2.10 13.38 30.06
C LEU A 3 -1.60 12.13 29.31
N ALA A 4 -1.39 11.02 30.02
CA ALA A 4 -0.97 9.75 29.44
C ALA A 4 -1.95 9.25 28.36
N VAL A 5 -3.26 9.36 28.60
CA VAL A 5 -4.29 8.97 27.62
C VAL A 5 -4.26 9.87 26.38
N ARG A 6 -3.98 11.17 26.52
CA ARG A 6 -3.88 12.09 25.36
C ARG A 6 -2.64 11.77 24.52
N LEU A 7 -1.50 11.54 25.16
CA LEU A 7 -0.26 11.18 24.47
C LEU A 7 -0.39 9.85 23.72
N ALA A 8 -0.99 8.82 24.36
CA ALA A 8 -1.27 7.55 23.71
C ALA A 8 -2.15 7.71 22.46
N ARG A 9 -3.23 8.50 22.55
CA ARG A 9 -4.10 8.78 21.40
C ARG A 9 -3.38 9.48 20.26
N HIS A 10 -2.49 10.43 20.55
CA HIS A 10 -1.70 11.10 19.51
C HIS A 10 -0.77 10.10 18.81
N HIS A 11 -0.05 9.26 19.57
CA HIS A 11 0.79 8.22 19.00
C HIS A 11 0.01 7.19 18.16
N ASP A 12 -1.16 6.75 18.63
CA ASP A 12 -2.00 5.83 17.87
C ASP A 12 -2.42 6.47 16.53
N THR A 13 -2.82 7.74 16.53
CA THR A 13 -3.20 8.44 15.29
C THR A 13 -2.04 8.65 14.33
N GLU A 14 -0.83 8.92 14.83
CA GLU A 14 0.37 9.03 14.01
C GLU A 14 0.72 7.69 13.36
N ALA A 15 0.66 6.60 14.13
CA ALA A 15 0.92 5.25 13.65
C ALA A 15 -0.11 4.82 12.59
N ASP A 16 -1.40 5.08 12.82
CA ASP A 16 -2.47 4.79 11.87
C ASP A 16 -2.30 5.57 10.56
N LEU A 17 -1.92 6.85 10.65
CA LEU A 17 -1.65 7.66 9.47
C LEU A 17 -0.46 7.11 8.69
N GLN A 18 0.66 6.83 9.35
CA GLN A 18 1.85 6.25 8.71
C GLN A 18 1.53 4.93 8.03
N ALA A 19 0.77 4.04 8.69
CA ALA A 19 0.37 2.77 8.12
C ALA A 19 -0.53 2.95 6.88
N ALA A 20 -1.47 3.90 6.93
CA ALA A 20 -2.33 4.22 5.80
C ALA A 20 -1.51 4.77 4.61
N MET A 21 -0.53 5.64 4.87
CA MET A 21 0.35 6.20 3.83
C MET A 21 1.24 5.13 3.22
N ALA A 22 1.84 4.26 4.03
CA ALA A 22 2.65 3.13 3.56
C ALA A 22 1.86 2.19 2.65
N SER A 23 0.63 1.86 3.04
CA SER A 23 -0.27 1.04 2.22
C SER A 23 -0.60 1.74 0.89
N ARG A 24 -0.81 3.06 0.91
CA ARG A 24 -1.15 3.82 -0.30
C ARG A 24 0.01 3.91 -1.28
N THR A 25 1.23 4.21 -0.81
CA THR A 25 2.43 4.21 -1.65
C THR A 25 2.64 2.88 -2.37
N THR A 26 2.48 1.76 -1.64
CA THR A 26 2.66 0.43 -2.22
C THR A 26 1.63 0.12 -3.30
N ILE A 27 0.36 0.49 -3.06
CA ILE A 27 -0.72 0.31 -4.04
C ILE A 27 -0.46 1.16 -5.29
N ASP A 28 -0.13 2.44 -5.12
CA ASP A 28 0.07 3.36 -6.24
C ASP A 28 1.26 2.94 -7.11
N LEU A 29 2.35 2.46 -6.50
CA LEU A 29 3.49 1.90 -7.22
C LEU A 29 3.11 0.65 -8.02
N ALA A 30 2.40 -0.29 -7.40
CA ALA A 30 1.97 -1.51 -8.09
C ALA A 30 1.04 -1.20 -9.26
N VAL A 31 0.13 -0.24 -9.07
CA VAL A 31 -0.75 0.26 -10.14
C VAL A 31 0.09 0.81 -11.30
N GLY A 32 1.05 1.69 -11.03
CA GLY A 32 1.94 2.24 -12.06
C GLY A 32 2.75 1.16 -12.81
N ILE A 33 3.29 0.16 -12.08
CA ILE A 33 4.01 -0.97 -12.68
C ILE A 33 3.11 -1.75 -13.63
N VAL A 34 1.91 -2.16 -13.18
CA VAL A 34 0.98 -2.96 -13.99
C VAL A 34 0.47 -2.17 -15.19
N MET A 35 0.18 -0.88 -15.03
CA MET A 35 -0.19 0.01 -16.13
C MET A 35 0.91 0.08 -17.19
N GLY A 36 2.17 0.28 -16.77
CA GLY A 36 3.31 0.35 -17.68
C GLY A 36 3.58 -0.96 -18.41
N GLN A 37 3.43 -2.10 -17.73
CA GLN A 37 3.65 -3.43 -18.30
C GLN A 37 2.53 -3.85 -19.27
N ASN A 38 1.27 -3.62 -18.90
CA ASN A 38 0.11 -4.10 -19.66
C ASN A 38 -0.49 -3.03 -20.60
N ARG A 39 0.04 -1.81 -20.57
CA ARG A 39 -0.46 -0.65 -21.34
C ARG A 39 -1.96 -0.44 -21.16
N CYS A 40 -2.43 -0.47 -19.92
CA CYS A 40 -3.83 -0.37 -19.58
C CYS A 40 -4.14 0.86 -18.71
N THR A 41 -5.43 1.21 -18.61
CA THR A 41 -5.88 2.31 -17.76
C THR A 41 -5.78 1.95 -16.28
N GLN A 42 -5.94 2.96 -15.42
CA GLN A 42 -5.97 2.76 -13.98
C GLN A 42 -7.16 1.88 -13.57
N GLU A 43 -8.36 2.09 -14.14
CA GLU A 43 -9.53 1.27 -13.83
C GLU A 43 -9.28 -0.20 -14.19
N LYS A 44 -8.72 -0.44 -15.38
CA LYS A 44 -8.41 -1.79 -15.83
C LYS A 44 -7.38 -2.46 -14.95
N THR A 45 -6.41 -1.69 -14.46
CA THR A 45 -5.41 -2.18 -13.50
C THR A 45 -6.04 -2.63 -12.18
N PHE A 46 -6.99 -1.86 -11.65
CA PHE A 46 -7.73 -2.27 -10.46
C PHE A 46 -8.54 -3.55 -10.67
N GLU A 47 -9.15 -3.75 -11.85
CA GLU A 47 -9.80 -5.01 -12.18
C GLU A 47 -8.82 -6.19 -12.16
N ILE A 48 -7.65 -6.03 -12.80
CA ILE A 48 -6.60 -7.06 -12.86
C ILE A 48 -6.13 -7.42 -11.45
N LEU A 49 -5.78 -6.41 -10.64
CA LEU A 49 -5.29 -6.62 -9.28
C LEU A 49 -6.35 -7.26 -8.38
N ARG A 50 -7.61 -6.85 -8.52
CA ARG A 50 -8.73 -7.45 -7.76
C ARG A 50 -8.96 -8.91 -8.17
N ALA A 51 -8.94 -9.20 -9.46
CA ALA A 51 -9.06 -10.57 -9.98
C ALA A 51 -7.91 -11.45 -9.46
N ALA A 52 -6.68 -10.96 -9.49
CA ALA A 52 -5.51 -11.67 -8.97
C ALA A 52 -5.58 -11.90 -7.46
N SER A 53 -6.00 -10.89 -6.69
CA SER A 53 -6.18 -10.98 -5.23
C SER A 53 -7.25 -12.00 -4.85
N SER A 54 -8.39 -11.99 -5.55
CA SER A 54 -9.46 -12.97 -5.37
C SER A 54 -9.01 -14.38 -5.75
N HIS A 55 -8.37 -14.54 -6.92
CA HIS A 55 -7.89 -15.82 -7.41
C HIS A 55 -6.86 -16.46 -6.46
N ARG A 56 -5.99 -15.65 -5.86
CA ARG A 56 -4.99 -16.10 -4.87
C ARG A 56 -5.53 -16.16 -3.44
N ASN A 57 -6.75 -15.67 -3.19
CA ASN A 57 -7.36 -15.52 -1.86
C ASN A 57 -6.42 -14.82 -0.84
N VAL A 58 -5.78 -13.73 -1.27
CA VAL A 58 -4.89 -12.91 -0.43
C VAL A 58 -5.36 -11.47 -0.42
N LYS A 59 -5.08 -10.74 0.66
CA LYS A 59 -5.47 -9.32 0.74
C LYS A 59 -4.73 -8.53 -0.34
N LEU A 60 -5.43 -7.63 -1.02
CA LEU A 60 -4.86 -6.82 -2.10
C LEU A 60 -3.54 -6.15 -1.71
N ARG A 61 -3.45 -5.58 -0.51
CA ARG A 61 -2.22 -4.96 0.04
C ARG A 61 -1.01 -5.90 0.08
N GLU A 62 -1.21 -7.17 0.41
CA GLU A 62 -0.13 -8.17 0.48
C GLU A 62 0.29 -8.56 -0.93
N LEU A 63 -0.69 -8.78 -1.82
CA LEU A 63 -0.41 -9.09 -3.22
C LEU A 63 0.39 -8.00 -3.93
N VAL A 64 0.05 -6.72 -3.71
CA VAL A 64 0.78 -5.61 -4.33
C VAL A 64 2.15 -5.40 -3.69
N ALA A 65 2.30 -5.65 -2.39
CA ALA A 65 3.59 -5.60 -1.72
C ALA A 65 4.57 -6.63 -2.29
N ASP A 66 4.11 -7.88 -2.48
CA ASP A 66 4.89 -8.93 -3.15
C ASP A 66 5.32 -8.51 -4.56
N LEU A 67 4.39 -7.94 -5.33
CA LEU A 67 4.64 -7.49 -6.70
C LEU A 67 5.71 -6.41 -6.73
N VAL A 68 5.58 -5.37 -5.90
CA VAL A 68 6.55 -4.27 -5.84
C VAL A 68 7.91 -4.79 -5.36
N ALA A 69 7.94 -5.68 -4.37
CA ALA A 69 9.18 -6.29 -3.88
C ALA A 69 9.95 -7.04 -4.97
N GLN A 70 9.24 -7.78 -5.83
CA GLN A 70 9.85 -8.51 -6.94
C GLN A 70 10.45 -7.59 -8.00
N VAL A 71 9.79 -6.47 -8.31
CA VAL A 71 10.25 -5.51 -9.33
C VAL A 71 11.38 -4.61 -8.81
N GLY A 72 11.21 -4.04 -7.62
CA GLY A 72 12.15 -3.09 -7.02
C GLY A 72 13.34 -3.75 -6.31
N LYS A 73 13.37 -5.09 -6.21
CA LYS A 73 14.32 -5.86 -5.38
C LYS A 73 14.29 -5.47 -3.89
N GLY A 74 13.13 -5.07 -3.38
CA GLY A 74 12.93 -4.64 -1.99
C GLY A 74 11.54 -4.01 -1.78
N PRO A 75 11.07 -3.91 -0.53
CA PRO A 75 9.77 -3.31 -0.25
C PRO A 75 9.73 -1.83 -0.63
N ALA A 76 8.55 -1.32 -0.96
CA ALA A 76 8.35 0.11 -1.15
C ALA A 76 8.66 0.88 0.14
N SER A 77 9.43 1.96 0.05
CA SER A 77 9.61 2.92 1.14
C SER A 77 8.75 4.17 0.88
N THR A 78 7.90 4.50 1.84
CA THR A 78 7.22 5.81 1.86
C THR A 78 8.18 6.83 2.45
N HIS A 79 8.62 7.77 1.62
CA HIS A 79 9.37 8.93 2.06
C HIS A 79 8.39 10.08 2.30
N PHE A 80 8.09 10.37 3.56
CA PHE A 80 7.36 11.57 3.98
C PHE A 80 8.21 12.26 5.04
N GLU A 81 8.61 13.51 4.78
CA GLU A 81 9.15 14.39 5.81
C GLU A 81 7.98 15.00 6.59
N ALA A 82 8.02 14.92 7.92
CA ALA A 82 6.99 15.42 8.82
C ALA A 82 7.25 16.88 9.20
#